data_AF-A0A1V5BRE3-F1
#
_entry.id   AF-A0A1V5BRE3-F1
#
_cell.length_a   1.000
_cell.length_b   1.000
_cell.length_c   1.000
_cell.angle_alpha   90.00
_cell.angle_beta   90.00
_cell.angle_gamma   90.00
#
_symmetry.space_group_name_H-M   'P 1'
#
loop_
_entity.id
_entity.type
_entity.pdbx_description
1 polymer ?
#
loop_
_entity_poly.entity_id
_entity_poly.type
_entity_poly.pdbx_seq_one_letter_code
_entity_poly.pdbx_strand_id
1 'polypeptide(L)' 'MDNERKPPTMMTVREIARTGLLSEHALRLMLKAGKLPAIYIGKKALINYDKLCTELQNLESDVAKPELPTWY' A
#
# COMPACT_ATOMS: atom_id res chain seq x y z
N MET A 1 17.61 21.73 -9.33
CA MET A 1 16.83 20.48 -9.48
C MET A 1 16.01 20.36 -8.23
N ASP A 2 14.72 20.70 -8.33
CA ASP A 2 13.82 20.72 -7.19
C ASP A 2 13.68 19.30 -6.65
N ASN A 3 14.32 19.05 -5.52
CA ASN A 3 14.08 17.90 -4.69
C ASN A 3 12.69 18.09 -4.07
N GLU A 4 11.63 17.93 -4.88
CA GLU A 4 10.24 18.15 -4.52
C GLU A 4 9.84 17.09 -3.49
N ARG A 5 10.09 17.38 -2.21
CA ARG A 5 9.65 16.58 -1.07
C ARG A 5 8.13 16.74 -0.98
N LYS A 6 7.40 16.07 -1.87
CA LYS A 6 5.95 16.03 -1.78
C LYS A 6 5.58 15.43 -0.43
N PRO A 7 4.71 16.09 0.35
CA PRO A 7 4.24 15.51 1.59
C PRO A 7 3.55 14.18 1.27
N PRO A 8 3.75 13.14 2.10
CA PRO A 8 3.13 11.85 1.87
C PRO A 8 1.61 11.99 1.85
N THR A 9 0.95 11.33 0.89
CA THR A 9 -0.50 11.33 0.81
C THR A 9 -1.09 10.43 1.90
N MET A 10 -1.66 11.07 2.94
CA MET A 10 -2.28 10.37 4.06
C MET A 10 -3.78 10.29 3.83
N MET A 11 -4.32 9.07 3.73
CA MET A 11 -5.73 8.83 3.47
C MET A 11 -6.33 7.89 4.52
N THR A 12 -7.59 8.10 4.85
CA THR A 12 -8.35 7.17 5.69
C THR A 12 -8.73 5.91 4.92
N VAL A 13 -9.07 4.85 5.65
CA VAL A 13 -9.57 3.58 5.08
C VAL A 13 -10.71 3.81 4.07
N ARG A 14 -11.62 4.74 4.35
CA ARG A 14 -12.76 5.04 3.46
C ARG A 14 -12.33 5.76 2.19
N GLU A 15 -11.37 6.68 2.29
CA GLU A 15 -10.85 7.40 1.13
C GLU A 15 -10.08 6.48 0.20
N ILE A 16 -9.26 5.56 0.74
CA ILE A 16 -8.59 4.53 -0.05
C ILE A 16 -9.61 3.58 -0.68
N ALA A 17 -10.65 3.18 0.04
CA ALA A 17 -11.70 2.35 -0.54
C ALA A 17 -12.39 3.02 -1.74
N ARG A 18 -12.51 4.36 -1.75
CA ARG A 18 -13.06 5.12 -2.88
C ARG A 18 -12.16 5.14 -4.10
N THR A 19 -10.84 4.95 -3.96
CA THR A 19 -9.94 4.84 -5.12
C THR A 19 -10.13 3.52 -5.87
N GLY A 20 -10.86 2.57 -5.29
CA GLY A 20 -11.09 1.24 -5.87
C GLY A 20 -9.92 0.27 -5.71
N LEU A 21 -8.85 0.67 -5.01
CA LEU A 21 -7.67 -0.18 -4.80
C LEU A 21 -8.03 -1.47 -4.05
N LEU A 22 -8.75 -1.34 -2.93
CA LEU A 22 -9.21 -2.45 -2.08
C LEU A 22 -10.54 -2.10 -1.42
N SER A 23 -11.32 -3.11 -1.05
CA SER A 23 -12.57 -2.88 -0.30
C SER A 23 -12.30 -2.37 1.12
N GLU A 24 -13.25 -1.61 1.68
CA GLU A 24 -13.13 -1.08 3.06
C GLU A 24 -12.91 -2.22 4.07
N HIS A 25 -13.57 -3.36 3.86
CA HIS A 25 -13.45 -4.54 4.72
C HIS A 25 -12.04 -5.13 4.67
N ALA A 26 -11.46 -5.31 3.47
CA ALA A 26 -10.11 -5.83 3.31
C ALA A 26 -9.07 -4.91 3.98
N LEU A 27 -9.20 -3.60 3.78
CA LEU A 27 -8.32 -2.62 4.42
C LEU A 27 -8.41 -2.69 5.95
N ARG A 28 -9.62 -2.83 6.54
CA ARG A 28 -9.79 -3.00 8.00
C ARG A 28 -9.14 -4.28 8.52
N LEU A 29 -9.23 -5.39 7.78
CA LEU A 29 -8.57 -6.65 8.15
C LEU A 29 -7.05 -6.51 8.11
N MET A 30 -6.50 -5.92 7.05
CA MET A 30 -5.06 -5.69 6.92
C MET A 30 -4.53 -4.72 7.98
N LEU A 31 -5.32 -3.70 8.31
CA LEU A 31 -5.01 -2.75 9.36
C LEU A 31 -4.96 -3.42 10.74
N LYS A 32 -5.95 -4.28 11.05
CA LYS A 32 -5.95 -5.09 12.28
C LYS A 32 -4.79 -6.07 12.32
N ALA A 33 -4.38 -6.60 11.17
CA ALA A 33 -3.21 -7.47 11.04
C ALA A 33 -1.87 -6.72 11.12
N GLY A 34 -1.88 -5.37 11.17
CA GLY A 34 -0.65 -4.56 11.24
C GLY A 34 0.15 -4.54 9.93
N LYS A 35 -0.47 -4.87 8.80
CA LYS A 35 0.20 -4.98 7.49
C LYS A 35 0.17 -3.70 6.65
N LEU A 36 -0.46 -2.63 7.13
CA LEU A 36 -0.57 -1.37 6.39
C LEU A 36 0.34 -0.30 6.99
N PRO A 37 0.99 0.53 6.16
CA PRO A 37 1.77 1.68 6.62
C PRO A 37 0.83 2.79 7.10
N ALA A 38 0.38 2.69 8.36
CA ALA A 38 -0.61 3.58 8.95
C ALA A 38 -0.12 4.27 10.24
N ILE A 39 -0.59 5.51 10.43
CA ILE A 39 -0.44 6.30 11.65
C ILE A 39 -1.82 6.45 12.30
N TYR A 40 -1.88 6.31 13.62
CA TYR A 40 -3.11 6.47 14.38
C TYR A 40 -3.18 7.86 15.00
N ILE A 41 -4.25 8.60 14.69
CA ILE A 41 -4.56 9.89 15.30
C ILE A 41 -5.89 9.73 16.06
N GLY A 42 -5.78 9.56 17.38
CA GLY A 42 -6.92 9.21 18.22
C GLY A 42 -7.53 7.87 17.79
N LYS A 43 -8.80 7.89 17.35
CA LYS A 43 -9.52 6.70 16.85
C LYS A 43 -9.40 6.49 15.34
N LYS A 44 -8.79 7.43 14.61
CA LYS A 44 -8.67 7.37 13.15
C LYS A 44 -7.32 6.77 12.77
N ALA A 45 -7.32 5.93 11.75
CA ALA A 45 -6.10 5.48 11.09
C ALA A 45 -5.94 6.21 9.76
N LEU A 46 -4.78 6.83 9.59
CA LEU A 46 -4.34 7.47 8.36
C LEU A 46 -3.25 6.60 7.74
N ILE A 47 -3.53 6.07 6.57
CA ILE A 47 -2.65 5.21 5.82
C ILE A 47 -1.86 6.07 4.82
N ASN A 48 -0.56 5.83 4.72
CA ASN A 48 0.27 6.42 3.69
C ASN A 48 0.00 5.69 2.37
N TYR A 49 -0.69 6.37 1.46
CA TYR A 49 -1.15 5.78 0.21
C TYR A 49 0.02 5.51 -0.75
N ASP A 50 0.98 6.42 -0.83
CA ASP A 50 2.16 6.26 -1.70
C ASP A 50 2.96 5.00 -1.34
N LYS A 51 3.25 4.81 -0.05
CA LYS A 51 3.97 3.63 0.44
C LYS A 51 3.18 2.34 0.20
N LEU A 52 1.87 2.36 0.45
CA LEU A 52 0.99 1.22 0.18
C LEU A 52 1.07 0.80 -1.29
N CYS A 53 1.03 1.76 -2.22
CA CYS A 53 1.14 1.50 -3.65
C CYS A 53 2.49 0.88 -4.00
N THR A 54 3.59 1.42 -3.47
CA THR A 54 4.94 0.86 -3.66
C THR A 54 5.04 -0.58 -3.12
N GLU A 55 4.50 -0.86 -1.94
CA GLU A 55 4.50 -2.22 -1.36
C GLU A 55 3.72 -3.20 -2.24
N LEU A 56 2.57 -2.78 -2.81
CA LEU A 56 1.79 -3.60 -3.72
C LEU A 56 2.52 -3.87 -5.05
N GLN A 57 3.21 -2.88 -5.61
CA GLN A 57 4.02 -3.06 -6.83
C GLN A 57 5.22 -3.99 -6.59
N ASN A 58 5.83 -3.93 -5.40
CA ASN A 58 6.92 -4.82 -5.05
C ASN A 58 6.46 -6.28 -4.92
N LEU A 59 5.23 -6.53 -4.44
CA LEU A 59 4.63 -7.86 -4.41
C LEU A 59 4.45 -8.46 -5.82
N GLU A 60 4.06 -7.66 -6.80
CA GLU A 60 3.90 -8.11 -8.19
C GLU A 60 5.24 -8.55 -8.81
N SER A 61 6.32 -7.85 -8.45
CA SER A 61 7.67 -8.10 -8.96
C SER A 61 8.26 -9.45 -8.51
N ASP A 62 7.83 -9.95 -7.35
CA ASP A 62 8.30 -11.23 -6.78
C ASP A 62 7.56 -12.45 -7.38
N VAL A 63 6.36 -12.23 -7.94
CA VAL A 63 5.55 -13.29 -8.58
C VAL A 63 5.90 -13.46 -10.07
N ALA A 64 6.45 -12.42 -10.72
CA ALA A 64 6.65 -12.37 -12.16
C ALA A 64 8.01 -12.90 -12.67
N LYS A 65 8.74 -13.69 -11.88
CA LYS A 65 9.83 -14.50 -12.41
C LYS A 65 9.32 -15.92 -12.64
N PRO A 66 8.84 -16.28 -13.85
CA PRO A 66 9.01 -17.66 -14.25
C PRO A 66 10.52 -17.87 -14.23
N GLU A 67 10.98 -18.68 -13.27
CA GLU A 67 12.32 -19.24 -13.28
C GLU A 67 12.43 -20.00 -14.60
N LEU A 68 12.90 -19.33 -15.66
CA LEU A 68 13.14 -20.00 -16.91
C LEU A 68 14.20 -21.04 -16.59
N PRO A 69 13.89 -22.33 -16.76
CA PRO A 69 14.88 -23.35 -16.48
C PRO A 69 16.03 -23.14 -17.46
N THR A 70 17.19 -22.82 -16.91
CA THR A 70 18.46 -22.76 -17.65
C THR A 70 18.85 -24.17 -18.06
N TRP A 71 18.30 -24.64 -19.17
CA TRP A 71 18.89 -25.75 -19.92
C TRP A 71 19.60 -25.15 -21.14
N TYR A 72 20.87 -25.51 -21.23
CA TYR A 72 21.93 -24.98 -22.09
C TYR A 72 21.56 -24.88 -23.57
#